data_AF-A0A2V7B6U1-F1
#
_entry.id   AF-A0A2V7B6U1-F1
#
_cell.length_a   1.000
_cell.length_b   1.000
_cell.length_c   1.000
_cell.angle_alpha   90.00
_cell.angle_beta   90.00
_cell.angle_gamma   90.00
#
_symmetry.space_group_name_H-M   'P 1'
#
loop_
_entity.id
_entity.type
_entity.pdbx_description
1 polymer ?
#
loop_
_entity_poly.entity_id
_entity_poly.type
_entity_poly.pdbx_seq_one_letter_code
_entity_poly.pdbx_strand_id
1 'polypeptide(L)'
;MGEYPTGFGANRQDALFSRRRTEERRQPGGPMPRTTFIVDDPMTRNAVHVLSRAPLETVLVRTNDVRGQIEVDPDDVTAKPRVTFEAPIDSLDSGVPLMNDVMRSDKWLDAGKSPVIRFALERVISPATRTPLADGQPLVLTAEGTLELRGVSRPVAVRAEITWLKKSDSTARRLPGDLLHVVARFDVPLPVFGIDAHLSAQTLDKIAGTVQVEADLFGSTERPQVGGDMQDRLAKARKSLGQKLLGG
;
A
#
# COMPACT_ATOMS: atom_id res chain seq x y z
N MET A 1 -45.54 41.88 -81.57
CA MET A 1 -45.36 40.41 -81.60
C MET A 1 -44.16 40.14 -80.71
N GLY A 2 -44.29 39.92 -79.40
CA GLY A 2 -45.02 38.85 -78.70
C GLY A 2 -44.01 37.73 -78.45
N GLU A 3 -43.77 37.16 -77.27
CA GLU A 3 -44.29 37.22 -75.90
C GLU A 3 -43.19 36.57 -75.01
N TYR A 4 -43.13 36.90 -73.71
CA TYR A 4 -42.44 36.10 -72.68
C TYR A 4 -43.42 35.08 -72.07
N PRO A 5 -42.91 33.98 -71.48
CA PRO A 5 -43.03 33.80 -70.02
C PRO A 5 -41.72 33.24 -69.41
N THR A 6 -41.16 33.73 -68.28
CA THR A 6 -41.52 33.54 -66.83
C THR A 6 -41.69 32.07 -66.42
N GLY A 7 -41.11 31.50 -65.35
CA GLY A 7 -40.20 31.85 -64.25
C GLY A 7 -39.63 30.51 -63.69
N PHE A 8 -39.09 30.28 -62.49
CA PHE A 8 -38.89 31.01 -61.24
C PHE A 8 -37.90 30.16 -60.40
N GLY A 9 -37.00 30.79 -59.65
CA GLY A 9 -36.57 30.32 -58.32
C GLY A 9 -35.51 29.22 -58.21
N ALA A 10 -34.30 29.58 -57.78
CA ALA A 10 -33.82 29.29 -56.42
C ALA A 10 -32.36 29.72 -56.27
N ASN A 11 -32.17 30.62 -55.33
CA ASN A 11 -30.92 31.18 -54.86
C ASN A 11 -30.23 30.16 -53.94
N ARG A 12 -28.92 29.88 -54.13
CA ARG A 12 -27.93 29.84 -53.03
C ARG A 12 -26.52 29.59 -53.56
N GLN A 13 -25.62 30.43 -53.07
CA GLN A 13 -24.17 30.38 -53.23
C GLN A 13 -23.64 29.10 -52.59
N ASP A 14 -22.96 28.27 -53.36
CA ASP A 14 -22.26 27.10 -52.85
C ASP A 14 -20.74 27.27 -52.97
N ALA A 15 -20.09 26.94 -51.85
CA ALA A 15 -18.73 26.45 -51.72
C ALA A 15 -17.55 27.44 -51.81
N LEU A 16 -17.43 28.30 -50.80
CA LEU A 16 -16.13 28.69 -50.26
C LEU A 16 -16.09 28.38 -48.74
N PHE A 17 -14.95 27.85 -48.29
CA PHE A 17 -14.52 27.61 -46.90
C PHE A 17 -15.06 26.37 -46.14
N SER A 18 -14.24 25.32 -46.06
CA SER A 18 -13.65 24.89 -44.78
C SER A 18 -12.94 23.54 -44.91
N ARG A 19 -11.61 23.56 -45.07
CA ARG A 19 -10.76 22.48 -44.54
C ARG A 19 -10.44 22.85 -43.09
N ARG A 20 -11.37 22.59 -42.17
CA ARG A 20 -11.03 22.53 -40.74
C ARG A 20 -10.40 21.17 -40.49
N ARG A 21 -9.09 21.20 -40.23
CA ARG A 21 -8.34 20.16 -39.54
C ARG A 21 -9.14 19.74 -38.31
N THR A 22 -9.55 18.48 -38.26
CA THR A 22 -10.17 17.88 -37.08
C THR A 22 -9.13 17.85 -35.97
N GLU A 23 -9.03 18.93 -35.20
CA GLU A 23 -8.46 18.86 -33.87
C GLU A 23 -9.43 18.05 -33.02
N GLU A 24 -9.08 16.79 -32.84
CA GLU A 24 -9.65 15.89 -31.86
C GLU A 24 -9.47 16.56 -30.49
N ARG A 25 -10.50 17.29 -30.05
CA ARG A 25 -10.59 17.78 -28.67
C ARG A 25 -10.56 16.55 -27.77
N ARG A 26 -9.41 16.25 -27.16
CA ARG A 26 -9.34 15.38 -25.98
C ARG A 26 -10.30 15.96 -24.96
N GLN A 27 -11.39 15.26 -24.70
CA GLN A 27 -12.28 15.59 -23.59
C GLN A 27 -11.47 15.41 -22.30
N PRO A 28 -11.29 16.44 -21.45
CA PRO A 28 -10.74 16.24 -20.13
C PRO A 28 -11.86 15.63 -19.28
N GLY A 29 -11.83 14.31 -19.07
CA GLY A 29 -12.83 13.65 -18.22
C GLY A 29 -13.11 12.17 -18.47
N GLY A 30 -12.33 11.46 -19.29
CA GLY A 30 -12.35 10.00 -19.27
C GLY A 30 -11.74 9.49 -17.94
N PRO A 31 -12.23 8.36 -17.38
CA PRO A 31 -11.64 7.80 -16.17
C PRO A 31 -10.13 7.59 -16.36
N MET A 32 -9.32 8.10 -15.43
CA MET A 32 -7.89 7.85 -15.42
C MET A 32 -7.63 6.33 -15.44
N PRO A 33 -6.63 5.85 -16.19
CA PRO A 33 -6.23 4.46 -16.07
C PRO A 33 -5.81 4.19 -14.63
N ARG A 34 -6.21 3.03 -14.10
CA ARG A 34 -5.79 2.60 -12.76
C ARG A 34 -4.28 2.65 -12.64
N THR A 35 -3.82 3.21 -11.53
CA THR A 35 -2.42 3.38 -11.21
C THR A 35 -1.97 2.28 -10.27
N THR A 36 -0.84 1.64 -10.60
CA THR A 36 -0.21 0.64 -9.75
C THR A 36 1.00 1.22 -9.06
N PHE A 37 1.02 1.14 -7.73
CA PHE A 37 2.17 1.44 -6.90
C PHE A 37 2.78 0.14 -6.36
N ILE A 38 4.09 0.03 -6.47
CA ILE A 38 4.89 -1.12 -6.06
C ILE A 38 5.57 -0.74 -4.75
N VAL A 39 5.27 -1.50 -3.69
CA VAL A 39 5.90 -1.35 -2.39
C VAL A 39 7.06 -2.33 -2.35
N ASP A 40 8.25 -1.85 -2.68
CA ASP A 40 9.50 -2.62 -2.66
C ASP A 40 10.68 -1.65 -2.59
N ASP A 41 10.82 -0.98 -1.44
CA ASP A 41 11.91 -0.01 -1.26
C ASP A 41 13.24 -0.75 -1.03
N PRO A 42 14.19 -0.68 -1.97
CA PRO A 42 15.46 -1.39 -1.84
C PRO A 42 16.30 -0.89 -0.66
N MET A 43 16.08 0.36 -0.23
CA MET A 43 16.77 0.97 0.91
C MET A 43 16.09 0.64 2.25
N THR A 44 15.04 -0.20 2.26
CA THR A 44 14.34 -0.67 3.46
C THR A 44 13.85 0.46 4.38
N ARG A 45 13.29 1.53 3.81
CA ARG A 45 12.74 2.65 4.60
C ARG A 45 11.23 2.53 4.83
N ASN A 46 10.57 1.53 4.24
CA ASN A 46 9.22 1.16 4.64
C ASN A 46 9.31 0.48 6.02
N ALA A 47 8.31 0.68 6.88
CA ALA A 47 8.33 0.18 8.23
C ALA A 47 6.95 -0.30 8.67
N VAL A 48 6.94 -1.38 9.47
CA VAL A 48 5.79 -1.80 10.25
C VAL A 48 6.24 -1.92 11.70
N HIS A 49 5.44 -1.37 12.60
CA HIS A 49 5.59 -1.44 14.03
C HIS A 49 4.42 -2.18 14.65
N VAL A 50 4.71 -3.02 15.62
CA VAL A 50 3.71 -3.71 16.43
C VAL A 50 4.00 -3.42 17.89
N LEU A 51 2.97 -2.98 18.60
CA LEU A 51 3.05 -2.61 20.00
C LEU A 51 2.12 -3.49 20.84
N SER A 52 2.71 -4.17 21.81
CA SER A 52 1.99 -4.90 22.85
C SER A 52 2.16 -4.16 24.18
N ARG A 53 1.06 -3.77 24.82
CA ARG A 53 1.06 -3.13 26.15
C ARG A 53 0.34 -4.01 27.15
N ALA A 54 1.12 -4.79 27.90
CA ALA A 54 0.64 -5.61 28.99
C ALA A 54 0.85 -4.89 30.34
N PRO A 55 0.24 -5.37 31.44
CA PRO A 55 0.39 -4.76 32.77
C PRO A 55 1.84 -4.62 33.26
N LEU A 56 2.71 -5.60 32.97
CA LEU A 56 4.08 -5.65 33.47
C LEU A 56 5.14 -5.37 32.41
N GLU A 57 4.78 -5.38 31.13
CA GLU A 57 5.74 -5.26 30.04
C GLU A 57 5.16 -4.55 28.81
N THR A 58 6.01 -3.81 28.11
CA THR A 58 5.72 -3.26 26.79
C THR A 58 6.69 -3.85 25.80
N VAL A 59 6.16 -4.52 24.77
CA VAL A 59 6.96 -5.11 23.70
C VAL A 59 6.73 -4.32 22.43
N LEU A 60 7.82 -3.85 21.82
CA LEU A 60 7.83 -3.22 20.51
C LEU A 60 8.50 -4.17 19.53
N VAL A 61 7.80 -4.50 18.44
CA VAL A 61 8.35 -5.27 17.33
C VAL A 61 8.35 -4.37 16.09
N ARG A 62 9.35 -4.52 15.23
CA ARG A 62 9.42 -3.82 13.94
C ARG A 62 9.84 -4.75 12.82
N THR A 63 9.50 -4.38 11.60
CA THR A 63 10.15 -4.87 10.38
C THR A 63 10.25 -3.75 9.35
N ASN A 64 11.27 -3.82 8.51
CA ASN A 64 11.45 -2.98 7.34
C ASN A 64 11.38 -3.79 6.02
N ASP A 65 11.15 -5.11 6.10
CA ASP A 65 10.98 -5.98 4.94
C ASP A 65 9.49 -6.19 4.69
N VAL A 66 8.89 -5.22 4.01
CA VAL A 66 7.48 -5.24 3.62
C VAL A 66 7.42 -5.00 2.12
N ARG A 67 6.76 -5.92 1.43
CA ARG A 67 6.53 -5.85 -0.01
C ARG A 67 5.06 -5.85 -0.34
N GLY A 68 4.70 -5.34 -1.52
CA GLY A 68 3.32 -5.38 -1.94
C GLY A 68 3.01 -4.56 -3.17
N GLN A 69 1.72 -4.47 -3.46
CA GLN A 69 1.19 -3.74 -4.60
C GLN A 69 -0.13 -3.07 -4.22
N ILE A 70 -0.31 -1.83 -4.69
CA ILE A 70 -1.53 -1.05 -4.56
C ILE A 70 -1.97 -0.65 -5.97
N GLU A 71 -3.10 -1.18 -6.43
CA GLU A 71 -3.77 -0.76 -7.66
C GLU A 71 -5.00 0.06 -7.29
N VAL A 72 -5.02 1.34 -7.68
CA VAL A 72 -6.08 2.28 -7.32
C VAL A 72 -6.42 3.18 -8.51
N ASP A 73 -7.66 3.63 -8.61
CA ASP A 73 -8.03 4.73 -9.50
C ASP A 73 -7.77 6.07 -8.77
N PRO A 74 -6.82 6.91 -9.23
CA PRO A 74 -6.56 8.19 -8.58
C PRO A 74 -7.75 9.16 -8.59
N ASP A 75 -8.71 8.98 -9.51
CA ASP A 75 -9.92 9.81 -9.57
C ASP A 75 -11.05 9.26 -8.67
N ASP A 76 -10.89 8.05 -8.15
CA ASP A 76 -11.84 7.41 -7.24
C ASP A 76 -11.19 6.27 -6.43
N VAL A 77 -10.73 6.57 -5.21
CA VAL A 77 -10.16 5.55 -4.31
C VAL A 77 -11.16 4.49 -3.87
N THR A 78 -12.46 4.73 -4.06
CA THR A 78 -13.53 3.80 -3.70
C THR A 78 -13.84 2.80 -4.82
N ALA A 79 -13.29 3.00 -6.02
CA ALA A 79 -13.55 2.21 -7.22
C ALA A 79 -12.83 0.85 -7.20
N LYS A 80 -13.07 0.02 -6.18
CA LYS A 80 -12.54 -1.35 -6.01
C LYS A 80 -11.00 -1.43 -6.16
N PRO A 81 -10.23 -0.71 -5.32
CA PRO A 81 -8.79 -0.85 -5.31
C PRO A 81 -8.38 -2.29 -4.98
N ARG A 82 -7.20 -2.72 -5.47
CA ARG A 82 -6.59 -4.00 -5.10
C ARG A 82 -5.32 -3.71 -4.34
N VAL A 83 -5.23 -4.20 -3.10
CA VAL A 83 -4.05 -3.98 -2.27
C VAL A 83 -3.62 -5.29 -1.66
N THR A 84 -2.32 -5.59 -1.75
CA THR A 84 -1.70 -6.74 -1.10
C THR A 84 -0.38 -6.33 -0.47
N PHE A 85 -0.11 -6.82 0.73
CA PHE A 85 1.17 -6.67 1.42
C PHE A 85 1.62 -8.02 1.99
N GLU A 86 2.94 -8.21 2.04
CA GLU A 86 3.58 -9.36 2.66
C GLU A 86 4.78 -8.92 3.51
N ALA A 87 4.96 -9.57 4.65
CA ALA A 87 6.12 -9.39 5.52
C ALA A 87 6.64 -10.77 5.98
N PRO A 88 7.92 -11.09 5.77
CA PRO A 88 8.53 -12.30 6.31
C PRO A 88 8.58 -12.26 7.84
N ILE A 89 8.24 -13.35 8.53
CA ILE A 89 8.27 -13.40 10.01
C ILE A 89 9.70 -13.34 10.55
N ASP A 90 10.67 -13.85 9.82
CA ASP A 90 12.08 -13.78 10.19
C ASP A 90 12.62 -12.35 10.24
N SER A 91 12.01 -11.43 9.47
CA SER A 91 12.34 -10.00 9.46
C SER A 91 11.84 -9.23 10.68
N LEU A 92 10.96 -9.82 11.50
CA LEU A 92 10.45 -9.19 12.71
C LEU A 92 11.56 -9.12 13.77
N ASP A 93 11.71 -7.95 14.38
CA ASP A 93 12.71 -7.66 15.39
C ASP A 93 12.12 -6.89 16.57
N SER A 94 12.23 -7.46 17.77
CA SER A 94 11.86 -6.84 19.04
C SER A 94 13.01 -6.08 19.72
N GLY A 95 14.23 -6.16 19.16
CA GLY A 95 15.46 -5.72 19.81
C GLY A 95 15.99 -6.70 20.87
N VAL A 96 15.27 -7.78 21.17
CA VAL A 96 15.67 -8.82 22.14
C VAL A 96 15.77 -10.16 21.41
N PRO A 97 16.98 -10.72 21.17
CA PRO A 97 17.15 -11.94 20.38
C PRO A 97 16.31 -13.13 20.86
N LEU A 98 16.28 -13.37 22.18
CA LEU A 98 15.47 -14.44 22.76
C LEU A 98 13.96 -14.26 22.53
N MET A 99 13.46 -13.02 22.57
CA MET A 99 12.07 -12.72 22.26
C MET A 99 11.77 -12.94 20.77
N ASN A 100 12.72 -12.65 19.89
CA ASN A 100 12.59 -12.94 18.46
C ASN A 100 12.45 -14.44 18.21
N ASP A 101 13.22 -15.27 18.92
CA ASP A 101 13.12 -16.73 18.82
C ASP A 101 11.80 -17.26 19.37
N VAL A 102 11.35 -16.75 20.53
CA VAL A 102 10.05 -17.08 21.10
C VAL A 102 8.91 -16.72 20.14
N MET A 103 8.93 -15.51 19.59
CA MET A 103 7.93 -15.03 18.64
C MET A 103 7.85 -15.90 17.38
N ARG A 104 8.99 -16.38 16.86
CA ARG A 104 9.05 -17.24 15.65
C ARG A 104 8.59 -18.67 15.90
N SER A 105 8.57 -19.12 17.16
CA SER A 105 8.26 -20.51 17.52
C SER A 105 6.87 -20.97 17.08
N ASP A 106 6.70 -22.28 17.03
CA ASP A 106 5.43 -22.96 16.77
C ASP A 106 4.31 -22.60 17.76
N LYS A 107 4.64 -22.06 18.94
CA LYS A 107 3.67 -21.56 19.92
C LYS A 107 3.16 -20.15 19.62
N TRP A 108 3.91 -19.37 18.86
CA TRP A 108 3.56 -17.97 18.57
C TRP A 108 3.20 -17.76 17.11
N LEU A 109 4.16 -17.41 16.23
CA LEU A 109 3.84 -17.15 14.84
C LEU A 109 3.97 -18.38 13.92
N ASP A 110 4.54 -19.48 14.42
CA ASP A 110 4.81 -20.72 13.67
C ASP A 110 5.51 -20.44 12.33
N ALA A 111 6.64 -19.73 12.39
CA ALA A 111 7.39 -19.31 11.21
C ALA A 111 7.87 -20.50 10.36
N GLY A 112 7.99 -21.69 10.96
CA GLY A 112 8.35 -22.91 10.24
C GLY A 112 7.27 -23.40 9.27
N LYS A 113 5.99 -23.20 9.59
CA LYS A 113 4.87 -23.59 8.71
C LYS A 113 4.27 -22.43 7.93
N SER A 114 4.24 -21.24 8.53
CA SER A 114 3.62 -20.05 7.97
C SER A 114 4.63 -18.90 7.95
N PRO A 115 5.66 -18.91 7.08
CA PRO A 115 6.81 -18.01 7.18
C PRO A 115 6.51 -16.54 6.85
N VAL A 116 5.34 -16.24 6.31
CA VAL A 116 4.97 -14.92 5.77
C VAL A 116 3.63 -14.48 6.35
N ILE A 117 3.56 -13.24 6.80
CA ILE A 117 2.33 -12.53 7.15
C ILE A 117 1.79 -11.87 5.88
N ARG A 118 0.50 -11.99 5.60
CA ARG A 118 -0.13 -11.38 4.42
C ARG A 118 -1.29 -10.49 4.80
N PHE A 119 -1.47 -9.41 4.05
CA PHE A 119 -2.66 -8.58 4.12
C PHE A 119 -3.22 -8.39 2.71
N ALA A 120 -4.54 -8.48 2.58
CA ALA A 120 -5.26 -8.13 1.37
C ALA A 120 -6.42 -7.19 1.70
N LEU A 121 -6.60 -6.12 0.94
CA LEU A 121 -7.75 -5.23 1.09
C LEU A 121 -9.00 -5.89 0.49
N GLU A 122 -10.10 -5.90 1.25
CA GLU A 122 -11.40 -6.37 0.77
C GLU A 122 -12.21 -5.20 0.22
N ARG A 123 -12.31 -4.10 0.99
CA ARG A 123 -13.09 -2.92 0.60
C ARG A 123 -12.70 -1.67 1.38
N VAL A 124 -12.91 -0.53 0.73
CA VAL A 124 -12.96 0.78 1.40
C VAL A 124 -14.36 0.96 1.98
N ILE A 125 -14.44 1.34 3.26
CA ILE A 125 -15.69 1.59 3.99
C ILE A 125 -16.03 3.08 3.94
N SER A 126 -15.04 3.93 4.21
CA SER A 126 -15.14 5.38 4.15
C SER A 126 -13.89 5.94 3.48
N PRO A 127 -13.99 6.88 2.53
CA PRO A 127 -15.23 7.48 2.03
C PRO A 127 -16.12 6.50 1.26
N ALA A 128 -17.44 6.73 1.28
CA ALA A 128 -18.44 5.87 0.61
C ALA A 128 -18.85 6.37 -0.79
N THR A 129 -18.31 7.51 -1.20
CA THR A 129 -18.58 8.15 -2.50
C THR A 129 -17.28 8.38 -3.25
N ARG A 130 -17.38 8.55 -4.56
CA ARG A 130 -16.26 8.90 -5.42
C ARG A 130 -15.39 9.98 -4.79
N THR A 131 -14.13 9.64 -4.54
CA THR A 131 -13.19 10.52 -3.86
C THR A 131 -11.84 10.48 -4.59
N PRO A 132 -11.44 11.56 -5.27
CA PRO A 132 -10.16 11.63 -5.96
C PRO A 132 -9.00 11.91 -5.00
N LEU A 133 -7.81 11.47 -5.37
CA LEU A 133 -6.55 11.85 -4.74
C LEU A 133 -6.08 13.19 -5.32
N ALA A 134 -5.79 14.14 -4.44
CA ALA A 134 -5.11 15.38 -4.80
C ALA A 134 -3.62 15.27 -4.45
N ASP A 135 -2.78 15.82 -5.33
CA ASP A 135 -1.33 15.80 -5.16
C ASP A 135 -0.91 16.50 -3.85
N GLY A 136 -0.14 15.80 -3.02
CA GLY A 136 0.34 16.28 -1.73
C GLY A 136 -0.71 16.46 -0.64
N GLN A 137 -1.97 16.07 -0.88
CA GLN A 137 -3.04 16.18 0.11
C GLN A 137 -3.33 14.82 0.76
N PRO A 138 -3.29 14.72 2.11
CA PRO A 138 -3.62 13.48 2.79
C PRO A 138 -5.12 13.21 2.71
N LEU A 139 -5.46 11.94 2.48
CA LEU A 139 -6.82 11.42 2.51
C LEU A 139 -6.91 10.32 3.57
N VAL A 140 -7.78 10.51 4.56
CA VAL A 140 -8.07 9.48 5.56
C VAL A 140 -9.19 8.57 5.06
N LEU A 141 -8.97 7.26 5.20
CA LEU A 141 -9.93 6.24 4.85
C LEU A 141 -10.05 5.18 5.97
N THR A 142 -11.22 4.57 6.05
CA THR A 142 -11.42 3.33 6.79
C THR A 142 -11.71 2.21 5.80
N ALA A 143 -11.19 1.04 6.10
CA ALA A 143 -11.23 -0.12 5.23
C ALA A 143 -11.40 -1.40 6.04
N GLU A 144 -11.78 -2.46 5.34
CA GLU A 144 -11.73 -3.83 5.82
C GLU A 144 -10.77 -4.59 4.93
N GLY A 145 -9.87 -5.35 5.55
CA GLY A 145 -8.96 -6.24 4.86
C GLY A 145 -8.87 -7.59 5.56
N THR A 146 -8.32 -8.57 4.87
CA THR A 146 -8.01 -9.89 5.42
C THR A 146 -6.53 -9.93 5.81
N LEU A 147 -6.26 -10.19 7.09
CA LEU A 147 -4.94 -10.49 7.61
C LEU A 147 -4.77 -12.01 7.70
N GLU A 148 -3.71 -12.55 7.11
CA GLU A 148 -3.25 -13.92 7.30
C GLU A 148 -2.05 -13.91 8.24
N LEU A 149 -2.21 -14.57 9.38
CA LEU A 149 -1.19 -14.68 10.43
C LEU A 149 -1.22 -16.13 10.94
N ARG A 150 -0.05 -16.78 11.05
CA ARG A 150 0.05 -18.18 11.51
C ARG A 150 -0.84 -19.14 10.68
N GLY A 151 -1.00 -18.86 9.39
CA GLY A 151 -1.84 -19.65 8.47
C GLY A 151 -3.36 -19.48 8.71
N VAL A 152 -3.77 -18.54 9.55
CA VAL A 152 -5.18 -18.22 9.82
C VAL A 152 -5.52 -16.86 9.20
N SER A 153 -6.55 -16.83 8.37
CA SER A 153 -7.08 -15.59 7.77
C SER A 153 -8.26 -15.04 8.59
N ARG A 154 -8.21 -13.75 8.92
CA ARG A 154 -9.29 -13.03 9.62
C ARG A 154 -9.49 -11.62 9.06
N PRO A 155 -10.73 -11.11 9.04
CA PRO A 155 -10.97 -9.71 8.71
C PRO A 155 -10.42 -8.80 9.82
N VAL A 156 -9.84 -7.67 9.42
CA VAL A 156 -9.37 -6.60 10.29
C VAL A 156 -9.88 -5.26 9.76
N ALA A 157 -10.31 -4.40 10.69
CA ALA A 157 -10.68 -3.02 10.38
C ALA A 157 -9.42 -2.16 10.38
N VAL A 158 -9.21 -1.41 9.29
CA VAL A 158 -8.02 -0.59 9.08
C VAL A 158 -8.41 0.86 8.97
N ARG A 159 -7.72 1.74 9.70
CA ARG A 159 -7.71 3.18 9.45
C ARG A 159 -6.42 3.52 8.74
N ALA A 160 -6.50 4.16 7.57
CA ALA A 160 -5.33 4.60 6.84
C ALA A 160 -5.40 6.08 6.48
N GLU A 161 -4.24 6.71 6.39
CA GLU A 161 -4.03 7.98 5.73
C GLU A 161 -3.15 7.74 4.51
N ILE A 162 -3.61 8.17 3.33
CA ILE A 162 -2.89 8.01 2.08
C ILE A 162 -2.60 9.37 1.46
N THR A 163 -1.40 9.55 0.91
CA THR A 163 -1.01 10.77 0.20
C THR A 163 -0.38 10.40 -1.13
N TRP A 164 -0.99 10.85 -2.23
CA TRP A 164 -0.39 10.75 -3.55
C TRP A 164 0.58 11.90 -3.76
N LEU A 165 1.80 11.58 -4.18
CA LEU A 165 2.86 12.54 -4.45
C LEU A 165 3.31 12.36 -5.88
N LYS A 166 3.01 13.33 -6.74
CA LYS A 166 3.48 13.31 -8.13
C LYS A 166 5.00 13.38 -8.20
N LYS A 167 5.56 12.76 -9.25
CA LYS A 167 6.99 12.76 -9.54
C LYS A 167 7.56 14.18 -9.51
N SER A 168 8.62 14.36 -8.73
CA SER A 168 9.38 15.59 -8.59
C SER A 168 10.82 15.28 -8.21
N ASP A 169 11.70 16.28 -8.25
CA ASP A 169 13.09 16.13 -7.79
C ASP A 169 13.18 15.73 -6.31
N SER A 170 12.18 16.09 -5.50
CA SER A 170 12.11 15.69 -4.09
C SER A 170 11.71 14.22 -3.94
N THR A 171 10.64 13.80 -4.60
CA THR A 171 10.17 12.41 -4.53
C THR A 171 11.18 11.44 -5.15
N ALA A 172 11.89 11.84 -6.20
CA ALA A 172 12.95 11.05 -6.83
C ALA A 172 14.11 10.67 -5.89
N ARG A 173 14.35 11.45 -4.82
CA ARG A 173 15.32 11.08 -3.77
C ARG A 173 14.82 9.93 -2.89
N ARG A 174 13.50 9.75 -2.83
CA ARG A 174 12.85 8.65 -2.12
C ARG A 174 12.76 7.44 -3.03
N LEU A 175 11.97 7.49 -4.10
CA LEU A 175 11.75 6.41 -5.07
C LEU A 175 11.44 7.05 -6.44
N PRO A 176 11.64 6.35 -7.57
CA PRO A 176 11.27 6.88 -8.88
C PRO A 176 9.75 7.03 -9.03
N GLY A 177 9.28 7.60 -10.15
CA GLY A 177 7.85 7.72 -10.44
C GLY A 177 7.04 8.59 -9.47
N ASP A 178 5.74 8.39 -9.51
CA ASP A 178 4.80 8.93 -8.52
C ASP A 178 4.82 8.02 -7.29
N LEU A 179 4.63 8.61 -6.11
CA LEU A 179 4.61 7.88 -4.85
C LEU A 179 3.22 7.87 -4.24
N LEU A 180 2.89 6.77 -3.59
CA LEU A 180 1.78 6.72 -2.64
C LEU A 180 2.36 6.44 -1.26
N HIS A 181 2.24 7.42 -0.37
CA HIS A 181 2.53 7.25 1.05
C HIS A 181 1.29 6.70 1.73
N VAL A 182 1.46 5.66 2.53
CA VAL A 182 0.39 4.99 3.27
C VAL A 182 0.80 4.87 4.73
N VAL A 183 0.02 5.48 5.61
CA VAL A 183 0.12 5.28 7.06
C VAL A 183 -1.14 4.55 7.52
N ALA A 184 -1.03 3.28 7.90
CA ALA A 184 -2.16 2.44 8.29
C ALA A 184 -2.05 1.99 9.75
N ARG A 185 -3.18 1.95 10.45
CA ARG A 185 -3.30 1.53 11.85
C ARG A 185 -4.48 0.58 12.05
N PHE A 186 -4.25 -0.49 12.80
CA PHE A 186 -5.28 -1.47 13.16
C PHE A 186 -4.85 -2.30 14.38
N ASP A 187 -5.83 -2.91 15.03
CA ASP A 187 -5.62 -3.81 16.16
C ASP A 187 -5.72 -5.27 15.72
N VAL A 188 -4.88 -6.12 16.30
CA VAL A 188 -4.83 -7.57 16.04
C VAL A 188 -5.06 -8.33 17.33
N PRO A 189 -6.26 -8.90 17.55
CA PRO A 189 -6.51 -9.81 18.66
C PRO A 189 -5.81 -11.14 18.41
N LEU A 190 -4.79 -11.47 19.20
CA LEU A 190 -3.99 -12.69 19.01
C LEU A 190 -4.81 -14.01 19.12
N PRO A 191 -5.82 -14.14 20.00
CA PRO A 191 -6.60 -15.37 20.12
C PRO A 191 -7.30 -15.80 18.83
N VAL A 192 -7.79 -14.86 18.00
CA VAL A 192 -8.56 -15.21 16.80
C VAL A 192 -7.69 -15.85 15.70
N PHE A 193 -6.36 -15.78 15.86
CA PHE A 193 -5.35 -16.41 15.00
C PHE A 193 -4.77 -17.70 15.62
N GLY A 194 -5.38 -18.25 16.68
CA GLY A 194 -4.90 -19.48 17.33
C GLY A 194 -3.65 -19.30 18.18
N ILE A 195 -3.45 -18.08 18.71
CA ILE A 195 -2.43 -17.76 19.72
C ILE A 195 -3.16 -17.54 21.06
N ASP A 196 -4.07 -18.45 21.39
CA ASP A 196 -4.93 -18.42 22.59
C ASP A 196 -4.40 -19.36 23.68
N ALA A 197 -3.98 -20.57 23.30
CA ALA A 197 -3.47 -21.60 24.21
C ALA A 197 -2.23 -21.17 25.02
N HIS A 198 -1.55 -20.11 24.59
CA HIS A 198 -0.35 -19.58 25.23
C HIS A 198 -0.59 -18.30 26.03
N LEU A 199 -1.77 -17.70 25.94
CA LEU A 199 -2.14 -16.51 26.71
C LEU A 199 -2.71 -16.91 28.07
N SER A 200 -1.88 -17.58 28.89
CA SER A 200 -2.18 -17.76 30.31
C SER A 200 -2.26 -16.40 31.03
N ALA A 201 -2.86 -16.33 32.22
CA ALA A 201 -2.89 -15.09 33.01
C ALA A 201 -1.48 -14.48 33.19
N GLN A 202 -0.49 -15.32 33.46
CA GLN A 202 0.92 -14.92 33.60
C GLN A 202 1.54 -14.41 32.29
N THR A 203 1.07 -14.91 31.14
CA THR A 203 1.53 -14.43 29.83
C THR A 203 0.84 -13.11 29.50
N LEU A 204 -0.44 -12.95 29.84
CA LEU A 204 -1.19 -11.70 29.65
C LEU A 204 -0.66 -10.55 30.50
N ASP A 205 0.04 -10.84 31.61
CA ASP A 205 0.80 -9.84 32.36
C ASP A 205 1.95 -9.23 31.56
N LYS A 206 2.48 -9.94 30.54
CA LYS A 206 3.67 -9.55 29.78
C LYS A 206 3.40 -9.26 28.29
N ILE A 207 2.44 -9.95 27.70
CA ILE A 207 2.03 -9.78 26.31
C ILE A 207 0.52 -9.56 26.27
N ALA A 208 0.09 -8.41 25.75
CA ALA A 208 -1.32 -8.10 25.59
C ALA A 208 -2.00 -9.09 24.63
N GLY A 209 -3.24 -9.46 24.94
CA GLY A 209 -4.07 -10.30 24.06
C GLY A 209 -4.44 -9.63 22.73
N THR A 210 -4.29 -8.31 22.65
CA THR A 210 -4.43 -7.53 21.41
C THR A 210 -3.19 -6.67 21.23
N VAL A 211 -2.63 -6.68 20.02
CA VAL A 211 -1.50 -5.83 19.65
C VAL A 211 -1.92 -4.74 18.67
N GLN A 212 -1.27 -3.58 18.75
CA GLN A 212 -1.50 -2.42 17.90
C GLN A 212 -0.49 -2.45 16.76
N VAL A 213 -0.96 -2.36 15.51
CA VAL A 213 -0.12 -2.34 14.32
C VAL A 213 -0.14 -0.96 13.69
N GLU A 214 1.04 -0.45 13.31
CA GLU A 214 1.22 0.74 12.51
C GLU A 214 2.15 0.43 11.33
N ALA A 215 1.70 0.72 10.11
CA ALA A 215 2.49 0.58 8.89
C ALA A 215 2.72 1.96 8.26
N ASP A 216 3.96 2.29 7.96
CA ASP A 216 4.38 3.48 7.20
C ASP A 216 5.12 3.03 5.94
N LEU A 217 4.43 3.10 4.81
CA LEU A 217 4.84 2.48 3.56
C LEU A 217 4.84 3.50 2.43
N PHE A 218 5.86 3.43 1.57
CA PHE A 218 5.88 4.09 0.28
C PHE A 218 5.80 3.06 -0.84
N GLY A 219 4.85 3.27 -1.75
CA GLY A 219 4.79 2.60 -3.05
C GLY A 219 5.17 3.56 -4.17
N SER A 220 5.69 3.03 -5.28
CA SER A 220 6.10 3.80 -6.46
C SER A 220 5.50 3.24 -7.75
N THR A 221 5.14 4.10 -8.70
CA THR A 221 4.69 3.68 -10.04
C THR A 221 5.79 3.15 -10.95
N GLU A 222 7.06 3.37 -10.58
CA GLU A 222 8.23 2.88 -11.30
C GLU A 222 9.00 1.91 -10.39
N ARG A 223 9.42 0.74 -10.89
CA ARG A 223 10.25 -0.16 -10.08
C ARG A 223 11.60 0.49 -9.81
N PRO A 224 12.06 0.57 -8.54
CA PRO A 224 13.41 1.01 -8.24
C PRO A 224 14.42 0.10 -8.94
N GLN A 225 15.16 0.65 -9.90
CA GLN A 225 16.30 -0.04 -10.47
C GLN A 225 17.49 0.15 -9.52
N VAL A 226 17.82 -0.89 -8.76
CA VAL A 226 19.04 -0.89 -7.97
C VAL A 226 20.15 -1.45 -8.85
N GLY A 227 21.19 -0.66 -9.12
CA GLY A 227 22.40 -1.18 -9.77
C GLY A 227 22.98 -2.35 -8.95
N GLY A 228 23.49 -3.39 -9.61
CA GLY A 228 23.91 -4.65 -8.95
C GLY A 228 24.88 -4.43 -7.79
N ASP A 229 25.80 -3.48 -7.94
CA ASP A 229 26.80 -3.11 -6.94
C ASP A 229 26.18 -2.52 -5.65
N MET A 230 25.05 -1.80 -5.77
CA MET A 230 24.30 -1.30 -4.61
C MET A 230 23.47 -2.42 -3.96
N GLN A 231 22.90 -3.35 -4.75
CA GLN A 231 22.21 -4.52 -4.21
C GLN A 231 23.15 -5.37 -3.35
N ASP A 232 24.37 -5.61 -3.84
CA ASP A 232 25.39 -6.38 -3.12
C ASP A 232 25.82 -5.69 -1.83
N ARG A 233 25.94 -4.36 -1.83
CA ARG A 233 26.28 -3.59 -0.64
C ARG A 233 25.17 -3.65 0.41
N LEU A 234 23.91 -3.53 -0.01
CA LEU A 234 22.76 -3.65 0.88
C LEU A 234 22.64 -5.06 1.47
N ALA A 235 22.81 -6.10 0.65
CA ALA A 235 22.78 -7.49 1.11
C ALA A 235 23.91 -7.79 2.11
N LYS A 236 25.14 -7.32 1.84
CA LYS A 236 26.29 -7.44 2.76
C LYS A 236 26.06 -6.67 4.06
N ALA A 237 25.50 -5.46 3.99
CA ALA A 237 25.19 -4.65 5.17
C ALA A 237 24.16 -5.38 6.06
N ARG A 238 23.05 -5.86 5.49
CA ARG A 238 22.02 -6.64 6.19
C ARG A 238 22.61 -7.87 6.88
N LYS A 239 23.43 -8.66 6.17
CA LYS A 239 24.08 -9.86 6.72
C LYS A 239 25.03 -9.53 7.87
N SER A 240 25.83 -8.45 7.75
CA SER A 240 26.77 -8.05 8.80
C SER A 240 26.08 -7.51 10.06
N LEU A 241 24.96 -6.78 9.90
CA LEU A 241 24.13 -6.33 11.01
C LEU A 241 23.49 -7.52 11.74
N GLY A 242 22.95 -8.49 10.99
CA GLY A 242 22.40 -9.71 11.57
C GLY A 242 23.44 -10.52 12.36
N GLN A 243 24.66 -10.67 11.84
CA GLN A 243 25.74 -11.36 12.56
C GLN A 243 26.23 -10.61 13.82
N LYS A 244 26.32 -9.28 13.76
CA LYS A 244 26.74 -8.48 14.93
C LYS A 244 25.72 -8.51 16.07
N LEU A 245 24.43 -8.63 15.76
CA LEU A 245 23.36 -8.72 16.77
C LEU A 245 23.22 -10.11 17.41
N LEU A 246 23.77 -11.15 16.78
CA LEU A 246 23.74 -12.54 17.29
C LEU A 246 25.03 -12.95 18.03
N GLY A 247 26.11 -12.18 17.88
CA GLY A 247 27.43 -12.48 18.45
C GLY A 247 27.86 -11.58 19.61
N GLY A 248 26.94 -10.79 20.17
CA GLY A 248 27.17 -9.87 21.29
C GLY A 248 26.45 -10.31 22.56
#